data_AF-A0A165RYB1-F1
#
_entry.id   AF-A0A165RYB1-F1
#
_cell.length_a   1.000
_cell.length_b   1.000
_cell.length_c   1.000
_cell.angle_alpha   90.00
_cell.angle_beta   90.00
_cell.angle_gamma   90.00
#
_symmetry.space_group_name_H-M   'P 1'
#
loop_
_entity.id
_entity.type
_entity.pdbx_description
1 polymer ?
#
loop_
_entity_poly.entity_id
_entity_poly.type
_entity_poly.pdbx_seq_one_letter_code
_entity_poly.pdbx_strand_id
1 'polypeptide(L)'
;MSNDYQLSIKPVKVSQLPSEEAIIALGETLLDSTNSWKHGKTYHKVVKTSSRPKGPQDGAPWHCRVSEHTPEDATFDEFWSKLGEDKANNEMQYVSEIKKVTLIKEISPTQSIWSLYYTFPPPVSPRVFTVLQTKYLVTESPKKGLIVSIPVDLSDDPELAKLEEKGVKGRYVSVELLKELDNGKVEWKMATSSTPGGNIPSFVAESTMDSTIAKDVTHFLHWFHTVRAKPESPAAAQ
;
A
#
# COMPACT_ATOMS: atom_id res chain seq x y z
N MET A 1 11.41 25.80 6.74
CA MET A 1 10.32 25.61 7.73
C MET A 1 10.13 24.11 7.85
N SER A 2 10.51 23.48 8.96
CA SER A 2 10.15 22.06 9.16
C SER A 2 8.66 22.03 9.47
N ASN A 3 7.87 21.56 8.52
CA ASN A 3 6.62 20.92 8.92
C ASN A 3 7.07 19.57 9.47
N ASP A 4 7.01 19.41 10.79
CA ASP A 4 7.25 18.15 11.49
C ASP A 4 6.12 17.16 11.15
N TYR A 5 6.08 16.74 9.89
CA TYR A 5 5.16 15.75 9.39
C TYR A 5 5.61 14.37 9.84
N GLN A 6 4.66 13.55 10.30
CA GLN A 6 4.87 12.16 10.67
C GLN A 6 3.86 11.30 9.94
N LEU A 7 4.32 10.14 9.45
CA LEU A 7 3.44 9.12 8.89
C LEU A 7 2.44 8.65 9.94
N SER A 8 1.15 8.90 9.68
CA SER A 8 0.05 8.53 10.57
C SER A 8 -1.26 8.46 9.77
N ILE A 9 -2.33 7.98 10.41
CA ILE A 9 -3.67 8.00 9.80
C ILE A 9 -4.32 9.39 9.83
N LYS A 10 -3.63 10.43 10.31
CA LYS A 10 -4.16 11.81 10.29
C LYS A 10 -4.08 12.35 8.86
N PRO A 11 -5.21 12.71 8.23
CA PRO A 11 -5.20 13.13 6.85
C PRO A 11 -4.56 14.52 6.72
N VAL A 12 -3.84 14.71 5.61
CA VAL A 12 -3.19 15.98 5.26
C VAL A 12 -4.00 16.66 4.17
N LYS A 13 -4.17 17.97 4.28
CA LYS A 13 -4.83 18.77 3.24
C LYS A 13 -3.97 18.85 1.98
N VAL A 14 -4.60 18.99 0.82
CA VAL A 14 -3.88 19.09 -0.47
C VAL A 14 -2.91 20.28 -0.48
N SER A 15 -3.29 21.40 0.15
CA SER A 15 -2.43 22.58 0.30
C SER A 15 -1.25 22.41 1.28
N GLN A 16 -1.21 21.31 2.04
CA GLN A 16 -0.25 21.08 3.13
C GLN A 16 0.57 19.80 2.93
N LEU A 17 0.57 19.24 1.73
CA LEU A 17 1.32 18.02 1.45
C LEU A 17 2.81 18.20 1.76
N PRO A 18 3.44 17.24 2.46
CA PRO A 18 4.88 17.24 2.68
C PRO A 18 5.63 17.03 1.35
N SER A 19 6.90 17.44 1.29
CA SER A 19 7.71 17.20 0.08
C SER A 19 7.94 15.72 -0.16
N GLU A 20 8.18 15.36 -1.43
CA GLU A 20 8.49 13.99 -1.83
C GLU A 20 9.67 13.43 -1.02
N GLU A 21 10.76 14.19 -0.90
CA GLU A 21 11.96 13.76 -0.17
C GLU A 21 11.66 13.47 1.31
N ALA A 22 10.83 14.29 1.94
CA ALA A 22 10.42 14.08 3.33
C ALA A 22 9.56 12.81 3.47
N ILE A 23 8.63 12.57 2.55
CA ILE A 23 7.79 11.36 2.53
C ILE A 23 8.65 10.11 2.40
N ILE A 24 9.61 10.11 1.46
CA ILE A 24 10.51 8.98 1.22
C ILE A 24 11.39 8.71 2.44
N ALA A 25 12.04 9.74 2.99
CA ALA A 25 12.90 9.59 4.17
C ALA A 25 12.13 9.06 5.40
N LEU A 26 10.89 9.52 5.61
CA LEU A 26 10.02 8.99 6.67
C LEU A 26 9.62 7.54 6.41
N GLY A 27 9.36 7.18 5.15
CA GLY A 27 9.05 5.81 4.75
C GLY A 27 10.19 4.85 5.07
N GLU A 28 11.41 5.22 4.69
CA GLU A 28 12.62 4.44 5.00
C GLU A 28 12.83 4.30 6.50
N THR A 29 12.75 5.40 7.25
CA THR A 29 12.88 5.40 8.71
C THR A 29 11.85 4.48 9.37
N LEU A 30 10.60 4.50 8.89
CA LEU A 30 9.56 3.61 9.40
C LEU A 30 9.90 2.15 9.13
N LEU A 31 10.30 1.81 7.91
CA LEU A 31 10.67 0.44 7.54
C LEU A 31 11.86 -0.07 8.35
N ASP A 32 12.88 0.75 8.59
CA ASP A 32 14.03 0.38 9.43
C ASP A 32 13.60 0.05 10.85
N SER A 33 12.63 0.81 11.38
CA SER A 33 12.05 0.54 12.70
C SER A 33 11.34 -0.81 12.80
N THR A 34 10.84 -1.37 11.67
CA THR A 34 10.07 -2.64 11.70
C THR A 34 10.89 -3.83 12.19
N ASN A 35 12.23 -3.74 12.11
CA ASN A 35 13.14 -4.77 12.62
C ASN A 35 13.04 -4.98 14.13
N SER A 36 12.59 -3.96 14.89
CA SER A 36 12.42 -4.05 16.34
C SER A 36 10.98 -4.31 16.77
N TRP A 37 10.06 -4.52 15.83
CA TRP A 37 8.64 -4.73 16.14
C TRP A 37 8.39 -6.13 16.69
N LYS A 38 7.27 -6.29 17.41
CA LYS A 38 6.89 -7.60 17.96
C LYS A 38 6.54 -8.53 16.81
N HIS A 39 7.24 -9.66 16.74
CA HIS A 39 6.99 -10.69 15.74
C HIS A 39 5.57 -11.28 15.92
N GLY A 40 4.86 -11.40 14.80
CA GLY A 40 3.52 -11.97 14.70
C GLY A 40 3.56 -13.40 14.15
N LYS A 41 2.49 -13.78 13.46
CA LYS A 41 2.34 -15.12 12.87
C LYS A 41 2.96 -15.16 11.48
N THR A 42 3.31 -16.36 11.04
CA THR A 42 3.60 -16.61 9.62
C THR A 42 2.34 -17.11 8.93
N TYR A 43 1.94 -16.43 7.86
CA TYR A 43 0.80 -16.80 7.01
C TYR A 43 1.30 -17.36 5.69
N HIS A 44 0.52 -18.27 5.09
CA HIS A 44 0.81 -18.86 3.77
C HIS A 44 2.25 -19.40 3.63
N LYS A 45 2.84 -19.84 4.74
CA LYS A 45 4.23 -20.34 4.90
C LYS A 45 5.34 -19.32 4.62
N VAL A 46 5.10 -18.26 3.86
CA VAL A 46 6.14 -17.31 3.41
C VAL A 46 5.98 -15.90 3.95
N VAL A 47 4.78 -15.50 4.39
CA VAL A 47 4.50 -14.13 4.83
C VAL A 47 4.67 -14.02 6.34
N LYS A 48 5.74 -13.35 6.78
CA LYS A 48 6.02 -13.11 8.20
C LYS A 48 5.39 -11.77 8.62
N THR A 49 4.62 -11.73 9.70
CA THR A 49 4.07 -10.48 10.23
C THR A 49 4.83 -9.98 11.45
N SER A 50 4.75 -8.67 11.69
CA SER A 50 5.20 -8.01 12.91
C SER A 50 4.31 -6.80 13.19
N SER A 51 4.26 -6.33 14.44
CA SER A 51 3.42 -5.18 14.80
C SER A 51 4.02 -4.39 15.95
N ARG A 52 3.59 -3.13 16.06
CA ARG A 52 3.81 -2.31 17.25
C ARG A 52 2.51 -1.61 17.67
N PRO A 53 2.28 -1.40 18.98
CA PRO A 53 1.15 -0.61 19.44
C PRO A 53 1.26 0.83 18.92
N LYS A 54 0.12 1.53 18.90
CA LYS A 54 0.08 2.94 18.52
C LYS A 54 0.89 3.79 19.50
N GLY A 55 1.75 4.64 18.96
CA GLY A 55 2.35 5.76 19.66
C GLY A 55 1.41 6.98 19.69
N PRO A 56 1.84 8.09 20.32
CA PRO A 56 1.00 9.27 20.52
C PRO A 56 0.42 9.88 19.24
N GLN A 57 1.12 9.78 18.11
CA GLN A 57 0.76 10.44 16.84
C GLN A 57 0.26 9.49 15.75
N ASP A 58 0.32 8.16 15.95
CA ASP A 58 0.01 7.20 14.87
C ASP A 58 -1.49 7.12 14.56
N GLY A 59 -2.33 7.34 15.58
CA GLY A 59 -3.79 7.18 15.54
C GLY A 59 -4.28 5.72 15.65
N ALA A 60 -3.58 4.76 15.04
CA ALA A 60 -3.85 3.32 15.14
C ALA A 60 -2.55 2.51 15.26
N PRO A 61 -2.60 1.24 15.70
CA PRO A 61 -1.42 0.38 15.71
C PRO A 61 -0.81 0.22 14.31
N TRP A 62 0.45 -0.17 14.29
CA TRP A 62 1.15 -0.46 13.04
C TRP A 62 1.33 -1.97 12.87
N HIS A 63 1.10 -2.42 11.65
CA HIS A 63 1.24 -3.81 11.24
C HIS A 63 2.17 -3.86 10.05
N CYS A 64 3.07 -4.83 10.05
CA CYS A 64 4.04 -5.04 8.99
C CYS A 64 3.97 -6.50 8.53
N ARG A 65 4.24 -6.71 7.25
CA ARG A 65 4.47 -8.02 6.68
C ARG A 65 5.67 -8.01 5.76
N VAL A 66 6.38 -9.13 5.71
CA VAL A 66 7.54 -9.36 4.85
C VAL A 66 7.36 -10.70 4.15
N SER A 67 7.61 -10.74 2.85
CA SER A 67 7.66 -11.95 2.04
C SER A 67 8.83 -11.89 1.06
N GLU A 68 9.38 -13.05 0.72
CA GLU A 68 10.42 -13.19 -0.30
C GLU A 68 9.86 -14.03 -1.44
N HIS A 69 10.14 -13.59 -2.68
CA HIS A 69 9.57 -14.15 -3.89
C HIS A 69 10.67 -14.51 -4.87
N THR A 70 10.58 -15.70 -5.46
CA THR A 70 11.51 -16.11 -6.52
C THR A 70 11.05 -15.54 -7.87
N PRO A 71 11.90 -15.56 -8.92
CA PRO A 71 11.50 -15.14 -10.26
C PRO A 71 10.28 -15.88 -10.84
N GLU A 72 9.99 -17.09 -10.37
CA GLU A 72 8.78 -17.84 -10.71
C GLU A 72 7.51 -17.16 -10.17
N ASP A 73 7.58 -16.53 -9.00
CA ASP A 73 6.49 -15.71 -8.46
C ASP A 73 6.38 -14.43 -9.29
N ALA A 74 7.42 -13.60 -9.27
CA ALA A 74 7.60 -12.40 -10.09
C ALA A 74 9.01 -11.84 -9.91
N THR A 75 9.58 -11.27 -10.98
CA THR A 75 10.82 -10.49 -10.93
C THR A 75 10.59 -9.10 -10.32
N PHE A 76 11.68 -8.39 -9.98
CA PHE A 76 11.57 -7.03 -9.44
C PHE A 76 10.81 -6.11 -10.39
N ASP A 77 11.14 -6.12 -11.67
CA ASP A 77 10.52 -5.23 -12.66
C ASP A 77 9.04 -5.56 -12.86
N GLU A 78 8.68 -6.85 -12.79
CA GLU A 78 7.28 -7.28 -12.83
C GLU A 78 6.49 -6.80 -11.61
N PHE A 79 7.05 -6.95 -10.40
CA PHE A 79 6.45 -6.38 -9.20
C PHE A 79 6.29 -4.87 -9.32
N TRP A 80 7.35 -4.15 -9.72
CA TRP A 80 7.32 -2.70 -9.86
C TRP A 80 6.29 -2.23 -10.89
N SER A 81 6.19 -2.92 -12.03
CA SER A 81 5.21 -2.58 -13.07
C SER A 81 3.76 -2.63 -12.59
N LYS A 82 3.46 -3.46 -11.57
CA LYS A 82 2.10 -3.63 -11.05
C LYS A 82 1.85 -2.86 -9.76
N LEU A 83 2.84 -2.79 -8.88
CA LEU A 83 2.71 -2.18 -7.57
C LEU A 83 3.18 -0.73 -7.53
N GLY A 84 4.14 -0.34 -8.38
CA GLY A 84 4.71 1.00 -8.43
C GLY A 84 4.05 1.93 -9.46
N GLU A 85 3.73 1.42 -10.65
CA GLU A 85 3.27 2.27 -11.77
C GLU A 85 1.76 2.53 -11.79
N ASP A 86 0.93 1.52 -11.57
CA ASP A 86 -0.54 1.63 -11.64
C ASP A 86 -1.22 0.93 -10.45
N LYS A 87 -0.72 1.24 -9.25
CA LYS A 87 -1.06 0.54 -8.02
C LYS A 87 -2.57 0.46 -7.77
N ALA A 88 -3.26 1.60 -7.82
CA ALA A 88 -4.68 1.66 -7.47
C ALA A 88 -5.56 0.84 -8.43
N ASN A 89 -5.33 0.94 -9.75
CA ASN A 89 -6.11 0.15 -10.71
C ASN A 89 -5.79 -1.34 -10.61
N ASN A 90 -4.53 -1.71 -10.39
CA ASN A 90 -4.13 -3.10 -10.21
C ASN A 90 -4.69 -3.69 -8.91
N GLU A 91 -4.64 -2.96 -7.79
CA GLU A 91 -5.27 -3.35 -6.52
C GLU A 91 -6.74 -3.68 -6.68
N MET A 92 -7.49 -2.90 -7.45
CA MET A 92 -8.89 -3.18 -7.75
C MET A 92 -9.12 -4.53 -8.44
N GLN A 93 -8.11 -5.09 -9.13
CA GLN A 93 -8.24 -6.39 -9.80
C GLN A 93 -8.09 -7.58 -8.85
N TYR A 94 -7.36 -7.42 -7.73
CA TYR A 94 -7.06 -8.53 -6.82
C TYR A 94 -7.57 -8.33 -5.38
N VAL A 95 -7.98 -7.12 -5.01
CA VAL A 95 -8.66 -6.82 -3.74
C VAL A 95 -10.15 -6.67 -4.01
N SER A 96 -10.89 -7.73 -3.72
CA SER A 96 -12.32 -7.85 -4.08
C SER A 96 -13.21 -6.76 -3.47
N GLU A 97 -12.80 -6.17 -2.36
CA GLU A 97 -13.51 -5.15 -1.62
C GLU A 97 -13.45 -3.80 -2.33
N ILE A 98 -12.43 -3.54 -3.15
CA ILE A 98 -12.29 -2.31 -3.93
C ILE A 98 -13.21 -2.42 -5.14
N LYS A 99 -14.21 -1.54 -5.23
CA LYS A 99 -15.19 -1.53 -6.34
C LYS A 99 -14.97 -0.42 -7.34
N LYS A 100 -14.25 0.62 -6.95
CA LYS A 100 -13.89 1.73 -7.81
C LYS A 100 -12.63 2.39 -7.29
N VAL A 101 -11.76 2.78 -8.22
CA VAL A 101 -10.66 3.71 -7.95
C VAL A 101 -10.83 4.93 -8.84
N THR A 102 -10.41 6.08 -8.36
CA THR A 102 -10.52 7.35 -9.08
C THR A 102 -9.26 8.16 -8.85
N LEU A 103 -8.57 8.48 -9.95
CA LEU A 103 -7.48 9.45 -9.93
C LEU A 103 -8.09 10.83 -9.64
N ILE A 104 -7.79 11.36 -8.47
CA ILE A 104 -8.26 12.68 -8.03
C ILE A 104 -7.40 13.76 -8.67
N LYS A 105 -6.08 13.59 -8.60
CA LYS A 105 -5.11 14.56 -9.12
C LYS A 105 -3.75 13.91 -9.35
N GLU A 106 -3.18 14.13 -10.52
CA GLU A 106 -1.75 13.88 -10.76
C GLU A 106 -0.98 15.15 -10.35
N ILE A 107 0.03 15.00 -9.49
CA ILE A 107 0.88 16.11 -9.00
C ILE A 107 2.21 16.11 -9.77
N SER A 108 2.78 14.93 -9.98
CA SER A 108 4.01 14.69 -10.73
C SER A 108 4.01 13.25 -11.26
N PRO A 109 4.98 12.85 -12.10
CA PRO A 109 5.14 11.45 -12.51
C PRO A 109 5.32 10.47 -11.35
N THR A 110 5.75 10.95 -10.17
CA THR A 110 6.02 10.19 -8.95
C THR A 110 4.97 10.40 -7.85
N GLN A 111 4.04 11.33 -8.02
CA GLN A 111 3.04 11.68 -7.01
C GLN A 111 1.63 11.85 -7.59
N SER A 112 0.67 11.10 -7.06
CA SER A 112 -0.73 11.21 -7.45
C SER A 112 -1.68 10.93 -6.28
N ILE A 113 -2.83 11.59 -6.27
CA ILE A 113 -3.90 11.40 -5.28
C ILE A 113 -4.95 10.48 -5.87
N TRP A 114 -5.28 9.41 -5.14
CA TRP A 114 -6.27 8.41 -5.52
C TRP A 114 -7.35 8.29 -4.45
N SER A 115 -8.60 8.13 -4.88
CA SER A 115 -9.71 7.73 -4.03
C SER A 115 -10.08 6.29 -4.33
N LEU A 116 -10.10 5.44 -3.30
CA LEU A 116 -10.46 4.03 -3.39
C LEU A 116 -11.79 3.80 -2.64
N TYR A 117 -12.80 3.29 -3.36
CA TYR A 117 -14.12 2.99 -2.82
C TYR A 117 -14.25 1.50 -2.51
N TYR A 118 -14.45 1.20 -1.22
CA TYR A 118 -14.54 -0.14 -0.68
C TYR A 118 -15.98 -0.49 -0.30
N THR A 119 -16.40 -1.71 -0.64
CA THR A 119 -17.65 -2.29 -0.16
C THR A 119 -17.36 -3.53 0.68
N PHE A 120 -18.09 -3.69 1.77
CA PHE A 120 -18.00 -4.85 2.64
C PHE A 120 -19.37 -5.55 2.72
N PRO A 121 -19.42 -6.82 3.12
CA PRO A 121 -20.68 -7.48 3.41
C PRO A 121 -21.51 -6.67 4.43
N PRO A 122 -22.85 -6.57 4.25
CA PRO A 122 -23.73 -5.96 5.23
C PRO A 122 -23.51 -6.58 6.63
N PRO A 123 -23.57 -5.79 7.73
CA PRO A 123 -24.11 -4.43 7.84
C PRO A 123 -23.07 -3.29 7.69
N VAL A 124 -21.86 -3.59 7.19
CA VAL A 124 -20.76 -2.63 7.14
C VAL A 124 -20.94 -1.69 5.94
N SER A 125 -21.21 -0.40 6.19
CA SER A 125 -21.36 0.61 5.13
C SER A 125 -20.11 0.72 4.22
N PRO A 126 -20.23 1.25 2.99
CA PRO A 126 -19.07 1.49 2.15
C PRO A 126 -18.05 2.44 2.79
N ARG A 127 -16.76 2.21 2.50
CA ARG A 127 -15.67 3.08 2.93
C ARG A 127 -15.04 3.77 1.73
N VAL A 128 -14.52 4.97 1.97
CA VAL A 128 -13.67 5.67 1.02
C VAL A 128 -12.34 5.96 1.67
N PHE A 129 -11.26 5.61 0.99
CA PHE A 129 -9.89 5.91 1.37
C PHE A 129 -9.27 6.77 0.29
N THR A 130 -8.97 8.02 0.63
CA THR A 130 -8.31 8.96 -0.28
C THR A 130 -6.87 9.14 0.18
N VAL A 131 -5.90 8.84 -0.70
CA VAL A 131 -4.48 8.82 -0.38
C VAL A 131 -3.64 9.51 -1.45
N LEU A 132 -2.59 10.20 -1.03
CA LEU A 132 -1.46 10.54 -1.89
C LEU A 132 -0.55 9.32 -1.96
N GLN A 133 -0.26 8.85 -3.16
CA GLN A 133 0.76 7.84 -3.43
C GLN A 133 2.02 8.53 -3.95
N THR A 134 3.13 8.33 -3.27
CA THR A 134 4.47 8.81 -3.65
C THR A 134 5.34 7.60 -3.95
N LYS A 135 5.96 7.55 -5.12
CA LYS A 135 6.84 6.44 -5.53
C LYS A 135 8.27 6.90 -5.75
N TYR A 136 9.22 6.05 -5.38
CA TYR A 136 10.65 6.24 -5.59
C TYR A 136 11.28 4.94 -6.10
N LEU A 137 12.11 5.04 -7.14
CA LEU A 137 12.71 3.88 -7.81
C LEU A 137 14.21 4.08 -8.00
N VAL A 138 14.98 3.08 -7.60
CA VAL A 138 16.38 2.87 -7.94
C VAL A 138 16.45 1.69 -8.89
N THR A 139 16.87 1.96 -10.13
CA THR A 139 16.94 0.97 -11.23
C THR A 139 18.26 0.21 -11.29
N GLU A 140 19.29 0.73 -10.60
CA GLU A 140 20.60 0.13 -10.48
C GLU A 140 20.57 -1.00 -9.45
N SER A 141 21.24 -2.12 -9.74
CA SER A 141 21.26 -3.28 -8.84
C SER A 141 22.12 -3.00 -7.59
N PRO A 142 21.65 -3.35 -6.37
CA PRO A 142 20.37 -3.99 -6.08
C PRO A 142 19.20 -3.02 -6.25
N LYS A 143 18.23 -3.39 -7.10
CA LYS A 143 17.06 -2.56 -7.39
C LYS A 143 16.23 -2.36 -6.14
N LYS A 144 15.68 -1.15 -6.00
CA LYS A 144 14.86 -0.76 -4.84
C LYS A 144 13.69 0.10 -5.30
N GLY A 145 12.50 -0.27 -4.87
CA GLY A 145 11.28 0.49 -5.11
C GLY A 145 10.59 0.80 -3.79
N LEU A 146 10.23 2.06 -3.54
CA LEU A 146 9.48 2.49 -2.37
C LEU A 146 8.16 3.15 -2.81
N ILE A 147 7.06 2.78 -2.18
CA ILE A 147 5.76 3.42 -2.36
C ILE A 147 5.24 3.83 -0.98
N VAL A 148 4.95 5.11 -0.81
CA VAL A 148 4.38 5.66 0.42
C VAL A 148 3.00 6.22 0.13
N SER A 149 1.99 5.70 0.82
CA SER A 149 0.62 6.19 0.74
C SER A 149 0.26 6.93 2.03
N ILE A 150 -0.15 8.19 1.93
CA ILE A 150 -0.58 9.00 3.08
C ILE A 150 -2.03 9.46 2.91
N PRO A 151 -2.85 9.50 3.97
CA PRO A 151 -4.25 9.89 3.83
C PRO A 151 -4.37 11.38 3.51
N VAL A 152 -5.29 11.71 2.60
CA VAL A 152 -5.52 13.09 2.14
C VAL A 152 -6.92 13.55 2.53
N ASP A 153 -7.02 14.79 2.98
CA ASP A 153 -8.26 15.52 3.19
C ASP A 153 -8.49 16.47 2.00
N LEU A 154 -9.59 16.28 1.28
CA LEU A 154 -10.00 17.12 0.15
C LEU A 154 -10.90 18.30 0.57
N SER A 155 -11.11 18.52 1.87
CA SER A 155 -12.04 19.54 2.37
C SER A 155 -11.69 20.98 1.99
N ASP A 156 -10.44 21.25 1.61
CA ASP A 156 -9.97 22.55 1.14
C ASP A 156 -10.06 22.75 -0.38
N ASP A 157 -10.45 21.71 -1.14
CA ASP A 157 -10.67 21.78 -2.58
C ASP A 157 -12.03 21.15 -2.96
N PRO A 158 -13.10 21.96 -3.00
CA PRO A 158 -14.45 21.46 -3.31
C PRO A 158 -14.60 20.81 -4.68
N GLU A 159 -13.76 21.12 -5.66
CA GLU A 159 -13.82 20.49 -6.98
C GLU A 159 -13.23 19.08 -6.94
N LEU A 160 -12.09 18.90 -6.26
CA LEU A 160 -11.52 17.57 -6.04
C LEU A 160 -12.44 16.71 -5.16
N ALA A 161 -13.05 17.29 -4.13
CA ALA A 161 -13.97 16.58 -3.24
C ALA A 161 -15.20 15.99 -3.97
N LYS A 162 -15.63 16.56 -5.10
CA LYS A 162 -16.74 16.02 -5.93
C LYS A 162 -16.37 14.73 -6.66
N LEU A 163 -15.08 14.48 -6.87
CA LEU A 163 -14.59 13.26 -7.53
C LEU A 163 -14.60 12.05 -6.58
N GLU A 164 -14.69 12.31 -5.28
CA GLU A 164 -14.71 11.27 -4.26
C GLU A 164 -16.10 10.63 -4.14
N GLU A 165 -16.13 9.31 -4.02
CA GLU A 165 -17.37 8.58 -3.80
C GLU A 165 -18.01 8.89 -2.44
N LYS A 166 -19.31 8.60 -2.31
CA LYS A 166 -20.02 8.72 -1.03
C LYS A 166 -19.76 7.48 -0.18
N GLY A 167 -19.26 7.66 1.04
CA GLY A 167 -19.06 6.59 2.00
C GLY A 167 -18.45 7.09 3.30
N VAL A 168 -18.32 6.18 4.27
CA VAL A 168 -17.63 6.47 5.54
C VAL A 168 -16.14 6.65 5.24
N LYS A 169 -15.53 7.75 5.70
CA LYS A 169 -14.09 7.99 5.48
C LYS A 169 -13.27 6.99 6.30
N GLY A 170 -12.64 6.06 5.62
CA GLY A 170 -11.54 5.27 6.15
C GLY A 170 -10.24 6.05 5.96
N ARG A 171 -9.22 5.71 6.75
CA ARG A 171 -7.90 6.32 6.63
C ARG A 171 -6.85 5.25 6.78
N TYR A 172 -5.85 5.27 5.92
CA TYR A 172 -4.65 4.48 6.11
C TYR A 172 -3.43 5.26 5.70
N VAL A 173 -2.30 4.88 6.29
CA VAL A 173 -0.97 5.22 5.84
C VAL A 173 -0.24 3.90 5.60
N SER A 174 0.45 3.77 4.48
CA SER A 174 1.25 2.58 4.16
C SER A 174 2.59 2.94 3.57
N VAL A 175 3.58 2.08 3.81
CA VAL A 175 4.90 2.14 3.22
C VAL A 175 5.21 0.74 2.69
N GLU A 176 5.48 0.65 1.40
CA GLU A 176 5.82 -0.59 0.70
C GLU A 176 7.20 -0.50 0.09
N LEU A 177 7.99 -1.54 0.31
CA LEU A 177 9.34 -1.70 -0.22
C LEU A 177 9.40 -2.97 -1.06
N LEU A 178 9.87 -2.82 -2.28
CA LEU A 178 10.39 -3.89 -3.12
C LEU A 178 11.90 -3.76 -3.13
N LYS A 179 12.60 -4.86 -2.86
CA LYS A 179 14.06 -4.88 -2.85
C LYS A 179 14.58 -6.15 -3.49
N GLU A 180 15.46 -5.99 -4.48
CA GLU A 180 16.24 -7.09 -5.04
C GLU A 180 17.24 -7.61 -4.00
N LEU A 181 17.32 -8.94 -3.86
CA LEU A 181 18.22 -9.62 -2.95
C LEU A 181 19.35 -10.31 -3.72
N ASP A 182 20.51 -10.47 -3.07
CA ASP A 182 21.71 -11.09 -3.66
C ASP A 182 21.50 -12.53 -4.15
N ASN A 183 20.45 -13.20 -3.65
CA ASN A 183 20.07 -14.56 -4.04
C ASN A 183 19.10 -14.60 -5.25
N GLY A 184 18.87 -13.47 -5.92
CA GLY A 184 17.97 -13.34 -7.07
C GLY A 184 16.48 -13.30 -6.73
N LYS A 185 16.12 -13.28 -5.43
CA LYS A 185 14.74 -13.08 -4.99
C LYS A 185 14.40 -11.60 -4.84
N VAL A 186 13.12 -11.32 -4.70
CA VAL A 186 12.59 -10.00 -4.33
C VAL A 186 11.98 -10.06 -2.94
N GLU A 187 12.46 -9.21 -2.03
CA GLU A 187 11.76 -8.92 -0.77
C GLU A 187 10.62 -7.95 -1.07
N TRP A 188 9.42 -8.31 -0.66
CA TRP A 188 8.28 -7.40 -0.58
C TRP A 188 7.93 -7.19 0.88
N LYS A 189 8.15 -5.97 1.36
CA LYS A 189 7.86 -5.54 2.72
C LYS A 189 6.79 -4.46 2.68
N MET A 190 5.83 -4.51 3.60
CA MET A 190 4.81 -3.49 3.75
C MET A 190 4.56 -3.23 5.22
N ALA A 191 4.50 -1.96 5.61
CA ALA A 191 4.02 -1.50 6.90
C ALA A 191 2.80 -0.59 6.72
N THR A 192 1.74 -0.80 7.48
CA THR A 192 0.50 -0.02 7.41
C THR A 192 -0.08 0.27 8.78
N SER A 193 -0.75 1.41 8.89
CA SER A 193 -1.64 1.76 9.97
C SER A 193 -2.94 2.24 9.37
N SER A 194 -4.07 1.76 9.89
CA SER A 194 -5.38 2.09 9.29
C SER A 194 -6.51 2.12 10.30
N THR A 195 -7.57 2.84 9.92
CA THR A 195 -8.86 2.83 10.60
C THR A 195 -9.98 2.79 9.57
N PRO A 196 -11.01 1.95 9.76
CA PRO A 196 -12.18 1.92 8.89
C PRO A 196 -13.13 3.10 9.11
N GLY A 197 -12.87 3.94 10.13
CA GLY A 197 -13.73 5.04 10.54
C GLY A 197 -15.10 4.60 11.06
N GLY A 198 -15.96 5.59 11.33
CA GLY A 198 -17.30 5.36 11.88
C GLY A 198 -17.28 4.74 13.28
N ASN A 199 -18.28 3.91 13.58
CA ASN A 199 -18.51 3.33 14.91
C ASN A 199 -18.00 1.89 15.04
N ILE A 200 -17.10 1.42 14.16
CA ILE A 200 -16.52 0.08 14.29
C ILE A 200 -15.50 0.10 15.44
N PRO A 201 -15.64 -0.77 16.45
CA PRO A 201 -14.64 -0.86 17.52
C PRO A 201 -13.27 -1.22 16.96
N SER A 202 -12.23 -0.47 17.33
CA SER A 202 -10.91 -0.59 16.71
C SER A 202 -10.31 -1.99 16.87
N PHE A 203 -10.55 -2.65 18.01
CA PHE A 203 -10.07 -4.02 18.26
C PHE A 203 -10.54 -5.03 17.22
N VAL A 204 -11.72 -4.83 16.61
CA VAL A 204 -12.24 -5.73 15.56
C VAL A 204 -11.38 -5.63 14.32
N ALA A 205 -11.15 -4.40 13.84
CA ALA A 205 -10.30 -4.14 12.67
C ALA A 205 -8.84 -4.54 12.93
N GLU A 206 -8.32 -4.27 14.13
CA GLU A 206 -6.95 -4.60 14.54
C GLU A 206 -6.73 -6.13 14.59
N SER A 207 -7.70 -6.89 15.10
CA SER A 207 -7.55 -8.35 15.26
C SER A 207 -7.37 -9.12 13.95
N THR A 208 -7.84 -8.57 12.83
CA THR A 208 -7.76 -9.20 11.51
C THR A 208 -6.63 -8.66 10.65
N MET A 209 -5.99 -7.55 11.04
CA MET A 209 -5.08 -6.79 10.19
C MET A 209 -3.94 -7.63 9.62
N ASP A 210 -3.22 -8.36 10.47
CA ASP A 210 -2.11 -9.25 10.07
C ASP A 210 -2.54 -10.26 9.01
N SER A 211 -3.73 -10.85 9.16
CA SER A 211 -4.24 -11.83 8.22
C SER A 211 -4.68 -11.21 6.90
N THR A 212 -5.22 -9.98 6.94
CA THR A 212 -5.65 -9.25 5.74
C THR A 212 -4.44 -8.88 4.90
N ILE A 213 -3.45 -8.20 5.49
CA ILE A 213 -2.24 -7.76 4.77
C ILE A 213 -1.40 -8.93 4.22
N ALA A 214 -1.52 -10.11 4.84
CA ALA A 214 -0.88 -11.33 4.34
C ALA A 214 -1.63 -11.96 3.16
N LYS A 215 -2.98 -11.90 3.14
CA LYS A 215 -3.79 -12.39 2.03
C LYS A 215 -3.55 -11.57 0.76
N ASP A 216 -3.33 -10.26 0.89
CA ASP A 216 -3.08 -9.38 -0.25
C ASP A 216 -1.89 -9.86 -1.11
N VAL A 217 -0.84 -10.41 -0.48
CA VAL A 217 0.30 -11.02 -1.20
C VAL A 217 -0.16 -12.18 -2.07
N THR A 218 -0.97 -13.08 -1.52
CA THR A 218 -1.47 -14.25 -2.27
C THR A 218 -2.46 -13.86 -3.35
N HIS A 219 -3.33 -12.88 -3.09
CA HIS A 219 -4.27 -12.36 -4.08
C HIS A 219 -3.53 -11.69 -5.24
N PHE A 220 -2.52 -10.87 -4.94
CA PHE A 220 -1.65 -10.27 -5.95
C PHE A 220 -1.00 -11.34 -6.81
N LEU A 221 -0.33 -12.33 -6.22
CA LEU A 221 0.38 -13.36 -6.99
C LEU A 221 -0.58 -14.17 -7.87
N HIS A 222 -1.73 -14.57 -7.33
CA HIS A 222 -2.74 -15.28 -8.12
C HIS A 222 -3.22 -14.45 -9.31
N TRP A 223 -3.57 -13.18 -9.10
CA TRP A 223 -3.98 -12.29 -10.18
C TRP A 223 -2.84 -12.06 -11.18
N PHE A 224 -1.63 -11.78 -10.68
CA PHE A 224 -0.46 -11.52 -11.50
C PHE A 224 -0.18 -12.69 -12.44
N HIS A 225 -0.25 -13.93 -11.96
CA HIS A 225 -0.08 -15.13 -12.79
C HIS A 225 -1.14 -15.30 -13.87
N THR A 226 -2.32 -14.68 -13.74
CA THR A 226 -3.33 -14.65 -14.81
C THR A 226 -3.01 -13.66 -15.92
N VAL A 227 -2.28 -12.59 -15.60
CA VAL A 227 -1.96 -11.49 -16.54
C VAL A 227 -0.50 -11.49 -17.00
N ARG A 228 0.36 -12.28 -16.36
CA ARG A 228 1.77 -12.47 -16.74
C ARG A 228 1.81 -13.12 -18.13
N ALA A 229 2.46 -12.46 -19.08
CA ALA A 229 2.62 -13.00 -20.42
C ALA A 229 3.30 -14.38 -20.33
N LYS A 230 2.68 -15.39 -20.93
CA LYS A 230 3.33 -16.69 -21.07
C LYS A 230 4.44 -16.55 -22.13
N PRO A 231 5.62 -17.15 -21.92
CA PRO A 231 6.62 -17.19 -22.97
C PRO A 231 6.00 -17.82 -24.22
N GLU A 232 6.15 -17.17 -25.37
CA GLU A 232 5.72 -17.73 -26.65
C GLU A 232 6.40 -19.10 -26.82
N SER A 233 5.60 -20.17 -26.99
CA SER A 233 6.15 -21.45 -27.44
C SER A 233 6.88 -21.19 -28.75
N PRO A 234 8.17 -21.59 -28.88
CA PRO A 234 8.86 -21.45 -30.14
C PRO A 234 8.04 -22.18 -31.20
N ALA A 235 7.60 -21.43 -32.22
CA ALA A 235 6.89 -21.98 -33.35
C ALA A 235 7.69 -23.17 -33.88
N ALA A 236 7.10 -24.35 -33.85
CA ALA A 236 7.70 -25.55 -34.44
C ALA A 236 8.00 -25.23 -35.91
N ALA A 237 9.29 -25.09 -36.23
CA ALA A 237 9.74 -24.98 -37.61
C ALA A 237 9.29 -26.25 -38.34
N GLN A 238 8.41 -26.07 -39.33
CA GLN A 238 8.03 -27.11 -40.30
C GLN A 238 9.13 -27.26 -41.34
#